data_AF-A0A1R1LS57-F1
#
_entry.id   AF-A0A1R1LS57-F1
#
_cell.length_a   1.000
_cell.length_b   1.000
_cell.length_c   1.000
_cell.angle_alpha   90.00
_cell.angle_beta   90.00
_cell.angle_gamma   90.00
#
_symmetry.space_group_name_H-M   'P 1'
#
loop_
_entity.id
_entity.type
_entity.pdbx_description
1 polymer ?
#
loop_
_entity_poly.entity_id
_entity_poly.type
_entity_poly.pdbx_seq_one_letter_code
_entity_poly.pdbx_strand_id
1 'polypeptide(L)'
;MSHFLDKMWEYDKRQHFCYSLAILLLLLFLLSWPVALISTVIIGLLKEIWDHYCGSGFCWYDMAANGLGIMLGMLLALPVMLK
;
A
#
# COMPACT_ATOMS: atom_id res chain seq x y z
N MET A 1 -21.74 2.44 3.70
CA MET A 1 -20.86 2.75 2.54
C MET A 1 -20.20 4.13 2.67
N SER A 2 -20.94 5.20 3.03
CA SER A 2 -20.38 6.57 3.17
C SER A 2 -19.22 6.68 4.16
N HIS A 3 -19.37 6.16 5.37
CA HIS A 3 -18.35 6.29 6.43
C HIS A 3 -16.97 5.71 6.07
N PHE A 4 -16.92 4.64 5.28
CA PHE A 4 -15.64 4.07 4.82
C PHE A 4 -14.94 5.00 3.83
N LEU A 5 -15.70 5.54 2.86
CA LEU A 5 -15.16 6.46 1.86
C LEU A 5 -14.68 7.77 2.51
N ASP A 6 -15.42 8.27 3.49
CA ASP A 6 -15.03 9.45 4.26
C ASP A 6 -13.69 9.24 4.96
N LYS A 7 -13.50 8.06 5.58
CA LYS A 7 -12.22 7.67 6.19
C LYS A 7 -11.08 7.56 5.19
N MET A 8 -11.34 6.97 4.03
CA MET A 8 -10.34 6.84 2.97
C MET A 8 -9.89 8.18 2.38
N TRP A 9 -10.68 9.23 2.55
CA TRP A 9 -10.34 10.58 2.09
C TRP A 9 -9.47 11.37 3.07
N GLU A 10 -9.28 10.87 4.30
CA GLU A 10 -8.37 11.48 5.26
C GLU A 10 -6.95 11.56 4.68
N TYR A 11 -6.24 12.65 4.96
CA TYR A 11 -4.93 12.93 4.36
C TYR A 11 -3.94 11.78 4.58
N ASP A 12 -3.91 11.25 5.80
CA ASP A 12 -3.09 10.11 6.19
C ASP A 12 -3.37 8.86 5.33
N LYS A 13 -4.64 8.49 5.12
CA LYS A 13 -5.01 7.33 4.28
C LYS A 13 -4.62 7.52 2.82
N ARG A 14 -4.69 8.75 2.31
CA ARG A 14 -4.19 9.07 0.97
C ARG A 14 -2.67 8.91 0.87
N GLN A 15 -1.92 9.25 1.92
CA GLN A 15 -0.48 9.01 1.94
C GLN A 15 -0.17 7.52 1.89
N HIS A 16 -0.83 6.69 2.71
CA HIS A 16 -0.71 5.25 2.68
C HIS A 16 -0.95 4.65 1.29
N PHE A 17 -2.03 5.06 0.66
CA PHE A 17 -2.35 4.70 -0.73
C PHE A 17 -1.24 5.11 -1.71
N CYS A 18 -0.79 6.36 -1.66
CA CYS A 18 0.22 6.89 -2.58
C CYS A 18 1.59 6.23 -2.38
N TYR A 19 2.01 6.03 -1.13
CA TYR A 19 3.29 5.40 -0.82
C TYR A 19 3.28 3.92 -1.20
N SER A 20 2.23 3.17 -0.89
CA SER A 20 2.17 1.76 -1.27
C SER A 20 2.15 1.59 -2.80
N LEU A 21 1.44 2.45 -3.51
CA LEU A 21 1.47 2.52 -4.97
C LEU A 21 2.87 2.81 -5.51
N ALA A 22 3.51 3.87 -5.00
CA ALA A 22 4.84 4.28 -5.46
C ALA A 22 5.92 3.23 -5.17
N ILE A 23 5.90 2.64 -3.96
CA ILE A 23 6.81 1.57 -3.56
C ILE A 23 6.63 0.36 -4.48
N LEU A 24 5.40 -0.06 -4.75
CA LEU A 24 5.15 -1.21 -5.62
C LEU A 24 5.68 -0.96 -7.04
N LEU A 25 5.36 0.19 -7.63
CA LEU A 25 5.84 0.54 -8.99
C LEU A 25 7.36 0.61 -9.06
N LEU A 26 8.02 1.15 -8.02
CA LEU A 26 9.48 1.20 -7.93
C LEU A 26 10.07 -0.21 -7.79
N LEU A 27 9.50 -1.06 -6.94
CA LEU A 27 9.97 -2.42 -6.76
C LEU A 27 9.72 -3.30 -7.98
N LEU A 28 8.62 -3.09 -8.71
CA LEU A 28 8.35 -3.78 -9.98
C LEU A 28 9.34 -3.42 -11.08
N PHE A 29 9.98 -2.25 -11.01
CA PHE A 29 11.08 -1.89 -11.90
C PHE A 29 12.38 -2.65 -11.58
N LEU A 30 12.58 -3.05 -10.33
CA LEU A 30 13.84 -3.63 -9.84
C LEU A 30 13.78 -5.16 -9.64
N LEU A 31 12.60 -5.68 -9.33
CA LEU A 31 12.38 -7.04 -8.84
C LEU A 31 11.27 -7.73 -9.64
N SER A 32 11.18 -9.06 -9.51
CA SER A 32 10.05 -9.80 -10.07
C SER A 32 8.74 -9.44 -9.34
N TRP A 33 7.62 -9.53 -10.05
CA TRP A 33 6.33 -9.11 -9.51
C TRP A 33 5.92 -9.79 -8.18
N PRO A 34 6.21 -11.09 -7.92
CA PRO A 34 5.86 -11.69 -6.64
C PRO A 34 6.67 -11.08 -5.50
N VAL A 35 7.96 -10.81 -5.73
CA VAL A 35 8.85 -10.24 -4.73
C VAL A 35 8.47 -8.78 -4.45
N ALA A 36 8.23 -7.98 -5.50
CA ALA A 36 7.78 -6.60 -5.35
C ALA A 36 6.46 -6.49 -4.56
N LEU A 37 5.49 -7.37 -4.84
CA LEU A 37 4.22 -7.42 -4.13
C LEU A 37 4.41 -7.75 -2.64
N ILE A 38 5.12 -8.85 -2.34
CA ILE A 38 5.37 -9.29 -0.96
C ILE A 38 6.12 -8.22 -0.19
N SER A 39 7.17 -7.65 -0.77
CA SER A 39 7.95 -6.58 -0.15
C SER A 39 7.09 -5.34 0.14
N THR A 40 6.22 -4.93 -0.77
CA THR A 40 5.34 -3.77 -0.54
C THR A 40 4.35 -4.02 0.60
N VAL A 41 3.74 -5.21 0.66
CA VAL A 41 2.85 -5.60 1.76
C VAL A 41 3.60 -5.59 3.09
N ILE A 42 4.80 -6.17 3.13
CA ILE A 42 5.63 -6.20 4.33
C ILE A 42 6.02 -4.78 4.77
N ILE A 43 6.42 -3.90 3.86
CA ILE A 43 6.77 -2.52 4.20
C ILE A 43 5.56 -1.78 4.81
N GLY A 44 4.36 -1.90 4.20
CA GLY A 44 3.15 -1.30 4.74
C GLY A 44 2.78 -1.84 6.12
N LEU A 45 2.91 -3.17 6.32
CA LEU A 45 2.67 -3.81 7.62
C LEU A 45 3.71 -3.39 8.66
N LEU A 46 5.00 -3.33 8.30
CA LEU A 46 6.08 -2.92 9.20
C LEU A 46 5.91 -1.47 9.66
N LYS A 47 5.44 -0.58 8.77
CA LYS A 47 5.06 0.80 9.15
C LYS A 47 3.97 0.76 10.22
N GLU A 48 2.88 0.01 10.02
CA GLU A 48 1.80 -0.05 11.01
C GLU A 48 2.19 -0.74 12.32
N ILE A 49 3.08 -1.75 12.26
CA ILE A 49 3.68 -2.35 13.45
C ILE A 49 4.54 -1.33 14.19
N TRP A 50 5.35 -0.56 13.46
CA TRP A 50 6.15 0.51 14.05
C TRP A 50 5.27 1.55 14.73
N ASP A 51 4.21 1.99 14.07
CA ASP A 51 3.27 2.96 14.64
C ASP A 51 2.52 2.40 15.86
N HIS A 52 2.28 1.09 15.91
CA HIS A 52 1.72 0.44 17.09
C HIS A 52 2.60 0.58 18.34
N TYR A 53 3.92 0.42 18.19
CA TYR A 53 4.85 0.42 19.32
C TYR A 53 5.49 1.79 19.60
N CYS A 54 5.64 2.62 18.58
CA CYS A 54 6.43 3.85 18.64
C CYS A 54 5.67 5.09 18.17
N GLY A 55 4.44 4.96 17.66
CA GLY A 55 3.70 6.03 17.00
C GLY A 55 2.23 6.11 17.40
N SER A 56 1.36 6.31 16.41
CA SER A 56 -0.06 6.62 16.58
C SER A 56 -0.98 5.41 16.86
N GLY A 57 -0.44 4.20 16.95
CA GLY A 57 -1.20 2.95 17.05
C GLY A 57 -1.34 2.23 15.69
N PHE A 58 -1.89 1.02 15.74
CA PHE A 58 -2.16 0.20 14.56
C PHE A 58 -3.54 0.53 13.99
N CYS A 59 -3.65 0.76 12.67
CA CYS A 59 -4.93 1.09 12.05
C CYS A 59 -5.26 0.23 10.83
N TRP A 60 -6.42 -0.43 10.88
CA TRP A 60 -6.90 -1.24 9.76
C TRP A 60 -7.27 -0.42 8.51
N TYR A 61 -7.64 0.85 8.68
CA TYR A 61 -7.91 1.73 7.54
C TYR A 61 -6.61 2.09 6.78
N ASP A 62 -5.46 2.15 7.47
CA ASP A 62 -4.15 2.31 6.83
C ASP A 62 -3.77 1.08 6.03
N MET A 63 -4.00 -0.10 6.59
CA MET A 63 -3.82 -1.36 5.87
C MET A 63 -4.74 -1.47 4.64
N ALA A 64 -5.99 -1.00 4.75
CA ALA A 64 -6.91 -0.94 3.61
C ALA A 64 -6.41 0.04 2.53
N ALA A 65 -5.92 1.21 2.92
CA ALA A 65 -5.35 2.18 1.99
C ALA A 65 -4.09 1.66 1.29
N ASN A 66 -3.19 1.02 2.03
CA ASN A 66 -2.04 0.31 1.47
C ASN A 66 -2.51 -0.72 0.42
N GLY A 67 -3.51 -1.54 0.75
CA GLY A 67 -4.07 -2.55 -0.15
C GLY A 67 -4.67 -1.98 -1.43
N LEU A 68 -5.40 -0.86 -1.35
CA LEU A 68 -5.96 -0.19 -2.52
C LEU A 68 -4.86 0.37 -3.44
N GLY A 69 -3.79 0.95 -2.87
CA GLY A 69 -2.65 1.43 -3.65
C GLY A 69 -1.90 0.29 -4.35
N ILE A 70 -1.71 -0.84 -3.66
CA ILE A 70 -1.14 -2.08 -4.23
C ILE A 70 -2.02 -2.60 -5.37
N MET A 71 -3.34 -2.68 -5.17
CA MET A 71 -4.28 -3.16 -6.20
C MET A 71 -4.21 -2.30 -7.46
N LEU A 72 -4.17 -0.97 -7.31
CA LEU A 72 -4.00 -0.07 -8.45
C LEU A 72 -2.63 -0.25 -9.12
N GLY A 73 -1.55 -0.38 -8.35
CA GLY A 73 -0.21 -0.58 -8.90
C GLY A 73 -0.08 -1.88 -9.70
N MET A 74 -0.67 -2.97 -9.21
CA MET A 74 -0.75 -4.24 -9.95
C MET A 74 -1.54 -4.08 -11.25
N LEU A 75 -2.68 -3.39 -11.22
CA LEU A 75 -3.49 -3.11 -12.41
C LEU A 75 -2.69 -2.32 -13.46
N LEU A 76 -1.98 -1.27 -13.04
CA LEU A 76 -1.14 -0.46 -13.92
C LEU A 76 0.05 -1.24 -14.48
N ALA A 77 0.58 -2.20 -13.74
CA ALA A 77 1.74 -2.99 -14.14
C ALA A 77 1.40 -4.30 -14.87
N LEU A 78 0.12 -4.61 -15.10
CA LEU A 78 -0.31 -5.80 -15.86
C LEU A 78 0.49 -6.03 -17.16
N PRO A 79 0.73 -5.01 -18.01
CA PRO A 79 1.49 -5.19 -19.24
C PRO A 79 2.96 -5.57 -19.03
N VAL A 80 3.52 -5.25 -17.86
CA VAL A 80 4.91 -5.59 -17.50
C VAL A 80 4.97 -7.02 -16.95
N MET A 81 3.93 -7.46 -16.24
CA MET A 81 3.87 -8.80 -15.63
C MET A 81 3.57 -9.93 -16.63
N LEU A 82 2.95 -9.60 -17.76
CA LEU A 82 2.55 -10.56 -18.81
C LEU A 82 3.61 -10.78 -19.91
N LYS A 83 4.78 -10.15 -19.77
CA LYS A 83 5.95 -10.38 -20.65
C LYS A 83 6.80 -11.51 -20.10
#